data_AF-A0A847H357-F1
#
_entry.id   AF-A0A847H357-F1
#
_cell.length_a   1.000
_cell.length_b   1.000
_cell.length_c   1.000
_cell.angle_alpha   90.00
_cell.angle_beta   90.00
_cell.angle_gamma   90.00
#
_symmetry.space_group_name_H-M   'P 1'
#
loop_
_entity.id
_entity.type
_entity.pdbx_description
1 polymer ?
#
loop_
_entity_poly.entity_id
_entity_poly.type
_entity_poly.pdbx_seq_one_letter_code
_entity_poly.pdbx_strand_id
1 'polypeptide(L)'
;DGQQTHDKMEALLQALQPQIYDHCGCRKQELMRYIDQIGLQNDEVFCDIGYNGSIQYCIELLTDIKLDGKYFEVYDRKIKLDCKKEGFLSTGGNMTYGYGGLLETIFSAPHGGVVCYDNCEPQLFNDNKTRIDILNRIHDGIIEFCLKWHELNRKGTLDISRDTVREMVMRFLKEPTLEEAKYGLEVPFDNGSEEALENITWFNENRIKNGRILECYNRSYWKEAFLRMLADSQYAGLLKYLSE
;
A
#
# COMPACT_ATOMS: atom_id res chain seq x y z
N ASP A 1 17.98 23.83 22.65
CA ASP A 1 17.01 22.76 22.96
C ASP A 1 17.14 21.59 21.99
N GLY A 2 16.88 21.77 20.69
CA GLY A 2 17.01 20.69 19.68
C GLY A 2 18.37 19.96 19.61
N GLN A 3 19.49 20.68 19.71
CA GLN A 3 20.83 20.06 19.72
C GLN A 3 21.05 19.17 20.95
N GLN A 4 20.60 19.62 22.11
CA GLN A 4 20.75 18.85 23.35
C GLN A 4 19.89 17.58 23.33
N THR A 5 18.72 17.62 22.70
CA THR A 5 17.90 16.43 22.45
C THR A 5 18.58 15.48 21.47
N HIS A 6 19.16 16.00 20.39
CA HIS A 6 19.93 15.20 19.43
C HIS A 6 21.09 14.45 20.10
N ASP A 7 21.93 15.16 20.86
CA ASP A 7 23.09 14.57 21.53
C ASP A 7 22.67 13.48 22.55
N LYS A 8 21.54 13.69 23.25
CA LYS A 8 20.96 12.68 24.17
C LYS A 8 20.45 11.46 23.43
N MET A 9 19.78 11.63 22.29
CA MET A 9 19.31 10.50 21.47
C MET A 9 20.48 9.71 20.88
N GLU A 10 21.53 10.40 20.43
CA GLU A 10 22.73 9.75 19.91
C GLU A 10 23.43 8.92 21.01
N ALA A 11 23.63 9.49 22.20
CA ALA A 11 24.22 8.79 23.33
C ALA A 11 23.39 7.56 23.75
N LEU A 12 22.06 7.68 23.73
CA LEU A 12 21.16 6.56 23.99
C LEU A 12 21.29 5.46 22.92
N LEU A 13 21.30 5.82 21.63
CA LEU A 13 21.46 4.86 20.54
C LEU A 13 22.79 4.13 20.62
N GLN A 14 23.89 4.85 20.91
CA GLN A 14 25.21 4.25 21.12
C GLN A 14 25.22 3.29 22.31
N ALA A 15 24.56 3.66 23.42
CA ALA A 15 24.47 2.80 24.59
C ALA A 15 23.65 1.52 24.34
N LEU A 16 22.61 1.60 23.51
CA LEU A 16 21.75 0.46 23.15
C LEU A 16 22.30 -0.37 21.98
N GLN A 17 23.26 0.16 21.23
CA GLN A 17 23.77 -0.45 20.01
C GLN A 17 24.17 -1.93 20.16
N PRO A 18 24.90 -2.36 21.22
CA PRO A 18 25.23 -3.78 21.38
C PRO A 18 23.99 -4.66 21.54
N GLN A 19 23.00 -4.20 22.34
CA GLN A 19 21.76 -4.93 22.58
C GLN A 19 20.91 -5.02 21.30
N ILE A 20 20.89 -3.95 20.50
CA ILE A 20 20.25 -3.94 19.19
C ILE A 20 20.91 -4.97 18.28
N TYR A 21 22.24 -4.99 18.19
CA TYR A 21 22.95 -5.96 17.35
C TYR A 21 22.72 -7.40 17.79
N ASP A 22 22.79 -7.68 19.09
CA ASP A 22 22.55 -9.03 19.63
C ASP A 22 21.13 -9.49 19.31
N HIS A 23 20.13 -8.62 19.52
CA HIS A 23 18.75 -8.93 19.18
C HIS A 23 18.54 -9.15 17.67
N CYS A 24 19.09 -8.26 16.83
CA CYS A 24 19.03 -8.38 15.38
C CYS A 24 19.75 -9.65 14.89
N GLY A 25 20.83 -10.08 15.54
CA GLY A 25 21.55 -11.30 15.22
C GLY A 25 20.67 -12.55 15.36
N CYS A 26 19.95 -12.66 16.48
CA CYS A 26 18.98 -13.74 16.70
C CYS A 26 17.84 -13.69 15.67
N ARG A 27 17.22 -12.52 15.47
CA ARG A 27 16.11 -12.36 14.52
C ARG A 27 16.53 -12.63 13.07
N LYS A 28 17.76 -12.29 12.69
CA LYS A 28 18.33 -12.65 11.39
C LYS A 28 18.35 -14.17 11.20
N GLN A 29 18.78 -14.94 12.20
CA GLN A 29 18.81 -16.40 12.08
C GLN A 29 17.40 -17.00 11.93
N GLU A 30 16.40 -16.44 12.61
CA GLU A 30 15.01 -16.87 12.46
C GLU A 30 14.44 -16.54 11.08
N LEU A 31 14.70 -15.34 10.55
CA LEU A 31 14.33 -14.97 9.18
C LEU A 31 15.00 -15.91 8.16
N MET A 32 16.29 -16.19 8.30
CA MET A 32 17.00 -17.09 7.39
C MET A 32 16.38 -18.49 7.39
N ARG A 33 16.07 -19.04 8.56
CA ARG A 33 15.39 -20.34 8.67
C ARG A 33 14.00 -20.32 8.06
N TYR A 34 13.25 -19.23 8.24
CA TYR A 34 11.94 -19.07 7.61
C TYR A 34 12.06 -19.08 6.07
N ILE A 35 13.03 -18.35 5.52
CA ILE A 35 13.29 -18.31 4.08
C ILE A 35 13.63 -19.72 3.56
N ASP A 36 14.47 -20.46 4.28
CA ASP A 36 14.81 -21.85 3.94
C ASP A 36 13.56 -22.76 4.02
N GLN A 37 12.69 -22.55 5.01
CA GLN A 37 11.46 -23.34 5.23
C GLN A 37 10.42 -23.13 4.12
N ILE A 38 10.22 -21.89 3.67
CA ILE A 38 9.31 -21.61 2.54
C ILE A 38 9.91 -22.03 1.19
N GLY A 39 11.22 -22.35 1.17
CA GLY A 39 11.91 -22.88 0.00
C GLY A 39 12.12 -21.84 -1.09
N LEU A 40 12.31 -20.56 -0.72
CA LEU A 40 12.52 -19.46 -1.67
C LEU A 40 13.72 -19.75 -2.59
N GLN A 41 13.56 -19.55 -3.90
CA GLN A 41 14.60 -19.88 -4.89
C GLN A 41 15.01 -18.69 -5.76
N ASN A 42 16.14 -18.85 -6.46
CA ASN A 42 16.57 -17.89 -7.47
C ASN A 42 15.51 -17.75 -8.57
N ASP A 43 15.42 -16.54 -9.13
CA ASP A 43 14.51 -16.14 -10.19
C ASP A 43 13.02 -16.22 -9.85
N GLU A 44 12.66 -16.50 -8.59
CA GLU A 44 11.27 -16.37 -8.15
C GLU A 44 10.80 -14.92 -8.21
N VAL A 45 9.52 -14.76 -8.55
CA VAL A 45 8.91 -13.46 -8.75
C VAL A 45 8.62 -12.81 -7.40
N PHE A 46 9.20 -11.63 -7.18
CA PHE A 46 8.93 -10.81 -6.00
C PHE A 46 8.03 -9.64 -6.39
N CYS A 47 6.79 -9.62 -5.88
CA CYS A 47 5.81 -8.58 -6.17
C CYS A 47 5.62 -7.64 -4.98
N ASP A 48 5.61 -6.33 -5.22
CA ASP A 48 5.34 -5.32 -4.20
C ASP A 48 4.74 -4.03 -4.81
N ILE A 49 4.06 -3.24 -3.99
CA ILE A 49 3.59 -1.90 -4.34
C ILE A 49 4.58 -0.84 -3.85
N GLY A 50 5.00 0.04 -4.75
CA GLY A 50 6.02 1.04 -4.49
C GLY A 50 7.31 0.78 -5.27
N TYR A 51 8.10 1.83 -5.45
CA TYR A 51 9.44 1.70 -5.99
C TYR A 51 10.45 1.90 -4.87
N ASN A 52 11.09 0.80 -4.50
CA ASN A 52 12.45 0.85 -3.97
C ASN A 52 13.15 -0.49 -4.13
N GLY A 53 12.43 -1.61 -4.17
CA GLY A 53 13.06 -2.94 -4.13
C GLY A 53 13.89 -3.15 -2.86
N SER A 54 13.64 -2.37 -1.82
CA SER A 54 14.43 -2.38 -0.59
C SER A 54 14.28 -3.68 0.16
N ILE A 55 13.06 -4.24 0.21
CA ILE A 55 12.82 -5.53 0.87
C ILE A 55 13.48 -6.66 0.07
N GLN A 56 13.28 -6.69 -1.25
CA GLN A 56 14.00 -7.60 -2.14
C GLN A 56 15.52 -7.50 -1.91
N TYR A 57 16.10 -6.30 -2.00
CA TYR A 57 17.53 -6.08 -1.81
C TYR A 57 18.03 -6.58 -0.45
N CYS A 58 17.28 -6.33 0.63
CA CYS A 58 17.61 -6.86 1.95
C CYS A 58 17.60 -8.40 1.98
N ILE A 59 16.62 -9.03 1.34
CA ILE A 59 16.56 -10.50 1.23
C ILE A 59 17.76 -11.01 0.44
N GLU A 60 18.03 -10.45 -0.75
CA GLU A 60 19.15 -10.87 -1.59
C GLU A 60 20.51 -10.70 -0.90
N LEU A 61 20.67 -9.65 -0.07
CA LEU A 61 21.89 -9.44 0.73
C LEU A 61 22.04 -10.46 1.87
N LEU A 62 20.93 -10.96 2.41
CA LEU A 62 20.94 -11.88 3.54
C LEU A 62 21.13 -13.34 3.10
N THR A 63 20.65 -13.70 1.91
CA THR A 63 20.51 -15.11 1.47
C THR A 63 21.31 -15.47 0.23
N ASP A 64 21.90 -14.49 -0.46
CA ASP A 64 22.48 -14.63 -1.81
C ASP A 64 21.49 -15.07 -2.91
N ILE A 65 20.20 -15.23 -2.59
CA ILE A 65 19.15 -15.51 -3.57
C ILE A 65 18.93 -14.28 -4.42
N LYS A 66 18.78 -14.44 -5.74
CA LYS A 66 18.46 -13.38 -6.69
C LYS A 66 17.03 -13.50 -7.16
N LEU A 67 16.23 -12.44 -6.97
CA LEU A 67 14.79 -12.45 -7.24
C LEU A 67 14.45 -11.64 -8.50
N ASP A 68 13.33 -11.97 -9.16
CA ASP A 68 12.78 -11.15 -10.26
C ASP A 68 11.70 -10.21 -9.73
N GLY A 69 12.11 -9.00 -9.38
CA GLY A 69 11.22 -8.00 -8.82
C GLY A 69 10.25 -7.41 -9.84
N LYS A 70 8.95 -7.51 -9.59
CA LYS A 70 7.85 -6.92 -10.37
C LYS A 70 7.08 -5.93 -9.48
N TYR A 71 7.21 -4.64 -9.77
CA TYR A 71 6.71 -3.59 -8.89
C TYR A 71 5.58 -2.78 -9.52
N PHE A 72 4.54 -2.54 -8.74
CA PHE A 72 3.55 -1.52 -9.06
C PHE A 72 4.09 -0.14 -8.65
N GLU A 73 4.72 0.54 -9.60
CA GLU A 73 5.42 1.79 -9.35
C GLU A 73 4.47 2.96 -9.13
N VAL A 74 4.39 3.42 -7.89
CA VAL A 74 3.64 4.62 -7.49
C VAL A 74 4.52 5.86 -7.33
N TYR A 75 5.80 5.70 -6.95
CA TYR A 75 6.77 6.79 -6.77
C TYR A 75 7.96 6.61 -7.72
N ASP A 76 8.42 7.67 -8.39
CA ASP A 76 9.76 7.68 -9.00
C ASP A 76 10.79 8.02 -7.91
N ARG A 77 11.36 6.99 -7.26
CA ARG A 77 12.47 7.19 -6.32
C ARG A 77 13.80 6.99 -7.04
N LYS A 78 14.67 8.00 -7.03
CA LYS A 78 16.02 7.92 -7.60
C LYS A 78 17.00 7.12 -6.71
N ILE A 79 16.59 5.95 -6.21
CA ILE A 79 17.43 5.06 -5.40
C ILE A 79 17.94 3.91 -6.29
N LYS A 80 19.27 3.82 -6.40
CA LYS A 80 19.95 2.73 -7.10
C LYS A 80 20.24 1.61 -6.10
N LEU A 81 19.45 0.54 -6.17
CA LEU A 81 19.75 -0.73 -5.49
C LEU A 81 20.24 -1.72 -6.53
N ASP A 82 21.20 -2.55 -6.13
CA ASP A 82 21.78 -3.60 -6.97
C ASP A 82 20.91 -4.86 -6.93
N CYS A 83 19.73 -4.78 -7.53
CA CYS A 83 18.78 -5.89 -7.65
C CYS A 83 17.98 -5.80 -8.96
N LYS A 84 17.54 -6.95 -9.49
CA LYS A 84 16.72 -7.01 -10.71
C LYS A 84 15.29 -6.56 -10.38
N LYS A 85 14.87 -5.42 -10.91
CA LYS A 85 13.53 -4.86 -10.68
C LYS A 85 12.93 -4.24 -11.94
N GLU A 86 11.64 -4.46 -12.13
CA GLU A 86 10.84 -3.92 -13.23
C GLU A 86 9.60 -3.22 -12.67
N GLY A 87 9.41 -1.94 -13.01
CA GLY A 87 8.22 -1.16 -12.67
C GLY A 87 7.18 -1.18 -13.80
N PHE A 88 5.90 -1.37 -13.48
CA PHE A 88 4.85 -1.56 -14.49
C PHE A 88 4.20 -0.26 -15.00
N LEU A 89 4.03 0.78 -14.16
CA LEU A 89 3.25 2.00 -14.49
C LEU A 89 4.08 3.30 -14.56
N SER A 90 5.40 3.24 -14.41
CA SER A 90 6.25 4.43 -14.35
C SER A 90 6.19 5.28 -15.62
N THR A 91 5.43 6.37 -15.58
CA THR A 91 5.50 7.40 -16.62
C THR A 91 5.86 8.75 -16.02
N GLY A 92 7.03 8.85 -15.38
CA GLY A 92 7.71 10.13 -15.07
C GLY A 92 6.86 11.19 -14.36
N GLY A 93 5.74 10.81 -13.75
CA GLY A 93 4.70 11.68 -13.23
C GLY A 93 4.16 11.09 -11.94
N ASN A 94 4.04 11.93 -10.93
CA ASN A 94 3.57 11.51 -9.61
C ASN A 94 2.07 11.17 -9.66
N MET A 95 1.71 9.89 -9.88
CA MET A 95 0.40 9.36 -9.42
C MET A 95 0.22 9.51 -7.89
N THR A 96 1.30 9.88 -7.21
CA THR A 96 1.52 9.83 -5.78
C THR A 96 1.11 11.03 -4.97
N TYR A 97 0.87 12.19 -5.58
CA TYR A 97 0.38 13.34 -4.79
C TYR A 97 -1.10 13.25 -4.41
N GLY A 98 -1.85 12.28 -4.94
CA GLY A 98 -3.28 12.09 -4.60
C GLY A 98 -3.67 10.67 -4.16
N TYR A 99 -3.07 9.62 -4.72
CA TYR A 99 -3.66 8.26 -4.62
C TYR A 99 -2.75 7.20 -4.01
N GLY A 100 -1.55 7.56 -3.55
CA GLY A 100 -0.60 6.60 -2.96
C GLY A 100 -1.22 5.80 -1.82
N GLY A 101 -1.88 6.47 -0.88
CA GLY A 101 -2.57 5.82 0.25
C GLY A 101 -3.70 4.88 -0.19
N LEU A 102 -4.50 5.26 -1.20
CA LEU A 102 -5.55 4.39 -1.75
C LEU A 102 -4.97 3.11 -2.34
N LEU A 103 -3.91 3.23 -3.15
CA LEU A 103 -3.27 2.08 -3.78
C LEU A 103 -2.58 1.20 -2.73
N GLU A 104 -1.86 1.78 -1.78
CA GLU A 104 -1.25 1.06 -0.65
C GLU A 104 -2.30 0.31 0.18
N THR A 105 -3.51 0.87 0.33
CA THR A 105 -4.62 0.17 1.00
C THR A 105 -5.02 -1.10 0.26
N ILE A 106 -5.25 -1.00 -1.06
CA ILE A 106 -5.73 -2.11 -1.90
C ILE A 106 -4.71 -3.26 -1.92
N PHE A 107 -3.42 -2.93 -1.98
CA PHE A 107 -2.34 -3.91 -2.07
C PHE A 107 -1.73 -4.30 -0.71
N SER A 108 -2.30 -3.82 0.41
CA SER A 108 -1.88 -4.23 1.75
C SER A 108 -2.14 -5.73 1.97
N ALA A 109 -1.22 -6.38 2.68
CA ALA A 109 -1.41 -7.77 3.10
C ALA A 109 -2.65 -7.90 4.01
N PRO A 110 -3.56 -8.86 3.74
CA PRO A 110 -4.79 -9.01 4.52
C PRO A 110 -4.54 -9.61 5.91
N HIS A 111 -3.37 -10.19 6.15
CA HIS A 111 -3.01 -10.82 7.42
C HIS A 111 -2.22 -9.89 8.35
N GLY A 112 -2.08 -8.60 7.99
CA GLY A 112 -1.28 -7.63 8.73
C GLY A 112 0.20 -7.66 8.34
N GLY A 113 0.93 -6.60 8.73
CA GLY A 113 2.37 -6.50 8.48
C GLY A 113 3.18 -7.38 9.43
N VAL A 114 4.34 -7.86 8.98
CA VAL A 114 5.28 -8.60 9.83
C VAL A 114 5.94 -7.63 10.83
N VAL A 115 5.83 -7.95 12.12
CA VAL A 115 6.45 -7.21 13.21
C VAL A 115 7.84 -7.77 13.52
N CYS A 116 7.95 -9.09 13.64
CA CYS A 116 9.19 -9.80 13.85
C CYS A 116 9.06 -11.26 13.38
N TYR A 117 10.15 -12.01 13.47
CA TYR A 117 10.14 -13.47 13.38
C TYR A 117 10.37 -14.03 14.78
N ASP A 118 9.63 -15.06 15.16
CA ASP A 118 9.80 -15.76 16.42
C ASP A 118 9.60 -17.26 16.20
N ASN A 119 10.52 -18.09 16.67
CA ASN A 119 10.52 -19.53 16.40
C ASN A 119 10.48 -19.88 14.90
N CYS A 120 11.13 -19.05 14.07
CA CYS A 120 11.14 -19.16 12.60
C CYS A 120 9.78 -18.90 11.93
N GLU A 121 8.81 -18.32 12.64
CA GLU A 121 7.49 -17.95 12.09
C GLU A 121 7.30 -16.43 12.13
N PRO A 122 6.68 -15.82 11.11
CA PRO A 122 6.37 -14.40 11.13
C PRO A 122 5.30 -14.08 12.18
N GLN A 123 5.62 -13.14 13.06
CA GLN A 123 4.66 -12.56 13.99
C GLN A 123 4.03 -11.35 13.33
N LEU A 124 2.71 -11.39 13.19
CA LEU A 124 1.94 -10.40 12.44
C LEU A 124 1.33 -9.36 13.38
N PHE A 125 1.24 -8.13 12.90
CA PHE A 125 0.47 -7.09 13.58
C PHE A 125 -1.00 -7.51 13.64
N ASN A 126 -1.61 -7.37 14.82
CA ASN A 126 -3.02 -7.70 14.99
C ASN A 126 -3.89 -6.63 14.31
N ASP A 127 -4.28 -6.92 13.07
CA ASP A 127 -5.09 -6.00 12.28
C ASP A 127 -6.59 -6.14 12.63
N ASN A 128 -7.36 -5.12 12.27
CA ASN A 128 -8.80 -5.11 12.50
C ASN A 128 -9.50 -6.12 11.56
N LYS A 129 -10.33 -6.99 12.13
CA LYS A 129 -11.09 -8.00 11.37
C LYS A 129 -11.86 -7.44 10.18
N THR A 130 -12.48 -6.26 10.30
CA THR A 130 -13.20 -5.62 9.19
C THR A 130 -12.26 -5.26 8.04
N ARG A 131 -11.06 -4.77 8.32
CA ARG A 131 -10.05 -4.50 7.29
C ARG A 131 -9.60 -5.79 6.63
N ILE A 132 -9.30 -6.83 7.43
CA ILE A 132 -8.91 -8.16 6.95
C ILE A 132 -9.96 -8.72 5.98
N ASP A 133 -11.23 -8.72 6.39
CA ASP A 133 -12.34 -9.26 5.59
C ASP A 133 -12.49 -8.53 4.25
N ILE A 134 -12.28 -7.22 4.22
CA ILE A 134 -12.39 -6.41 3.00
C ILE A 134 -11.18 -6.61 2.08
N LEU A 135 -9.97 -6.63 2.63
CA LEU A 135 -8.75 -6.89 1.84
C LEU A 135 -8.79 -8.29 1.22
N ASN A 136 -9.23 -9.31 1.97
CA ASN A 136 -9.44 -10.65 1.43
C ASN A 136 -10.43 -10.64 0.25
N ARG A 137 -11.58 -9.96 0.37
CA ARG A 137 -12.55 -9.84 -0.75
C ARG A 137 -11.93 -9.19 -1.99
N ILE A 138 -11.13 -8.15 -1.82
CA ILE A 138 -10.44 -7.47 -2.93
C ILE A 138 -9.42 -8.42 -3.57
N HIS A 139 -8.60 -9.09 -2.77
CA HIS A 139 -7.55 -9.99 -3.23
C HIS A 139 -8.13 -11.22 -3.92
N ASP A 140 -9.20 -11.80 -3.39
CA ASP A 140 -9.95 -12.88 -4.03
C ASP A 140 -10.45 -12.46 -5.41
N GLY A 141 -10.99 -11.24 -5.53
CA GLY A 141 -11.41 -10.69 -6.82
C GLY A 141 -10.25 -10.49 -7.81
N ILE A 142 -9.08 -10.03 -7.34
CA ILE A 142 -7.87 -9.91 -8.16
C ILE A 142 -7.41 -11.28 -8.64
N ILE A 143 -7.35 -12.28 -7.76
CA ILE A 143 -6.95 -13.64 -8.11
C ILE A 143 -7.94 -14.26 -9.09
N GLU A 144 -9.25 -14.10 -8.85
CA GLU A 144 -10.30 -14.56 -9.76
C GLU A 144 -10.12 -13.94 -11.16
N PHE A 145 -9.86 -12.63 -11.23
CA PHE A 145 -9.55 -11.95 -12.49
C PHE A 145 -8.30 -12.53 -13.16
N CYS A 146 -7.19 -12.69 -12.42
CA CYS A 146 -5.94 -13.23 -12.96
C CYS A 146 -6.11 -14.65 -13.52
N LEU A 147 -6.86 -15.51 -12.83
CA LEU A 147 -7.15 -16.87 -13.28
C LEU A 147 -8.01 -16.87 -14.55
N LYS A 148 -9.07 -16.05 -14.59
CA LYS A 148 -9.91 -15.90 -15.79
C LYS A 148 -9.12 -15.34 -16.97
N TRP A 149 -8.31 -14.31 -16.71
CA TRP A 149 -7.44 -13.70 -17.72
C TRP A 149 -6.46 -14.72 -18.30
N HIS A 150 -5.78 -15.48 -17.43
CA HIS A 150 -4.85 -16.53 -17.84
C HIS A 150 -5.54 -17.57 -18.74
N GLU A 151 -6.73 -18.06 -18.35
CA GLU A 151 -7.48 -19.04 -19.14
C GLU A 151 -7.95 -18.49 -20.50
N LEU A 152 -8.36 -17.22 -20.56
CA LEU A 152 -8.70 -16.56 -21.81
C LEU A 152 -7.46 -16.42 -22.71
N ASN A 153 -6.33 -16.02 -22.14
CA ASN A 153 -5.09 -15.78 -22.88
C ASN A 153 -4.47 -17.09 -23.42
N ARG A 154 -4.77 -18.24 -22.80
CA ARG A 154 -4.44 -19.55 -23.35
C ARG A 154 -5.17 -19.88 -24.65
N LYS A 155 -6.34 -19.30 -24.89
CA LYS A 155 -7.22 -19.57 -26.05
C LYS A 155 -7.03 -18.56 -27.19
N GLY A 156 -6.34 -17.46 -26.93
CA GLY A 156 -5.95 -16.46 -27.91
C GLY A 156 -5.09 -15.40 -27.24
N THR A 157 -4.16 -14.78 -27.97
CA THR A 157 -3.29 -13.75 -27.41
C THR A 157 -4.09 -12.48 -27.15
N LEU A 158 -4.52 -12.29 -25.90
CA LEU A 158 -5.06 -11.05 -25.39
C LEU A 158 -3.87 -10.27 -24.81
N ASP A 159 -3.32 -9.36 -25.62
CA ASP A 159 -2.31 -8.43 -25.15
C ASP A 159 -2.99 -7.13 -24.70
N ILE A 160 -2.75 -6.71 -23.46
CA ILE A 160 -3.12 -5.38 -22.99
C ILE A 160 -1.83 -4.59 -22.83
N SER A 161 -1.72 -3.51 -23.60
CA SER A 161 -0.58 -2.62 -23.49
C SER A 161 -0.50 -1.97 -22.10
N ARG A 162 0.72 -1.68 -21.63
CA ARG A 162 0.92 -0.95 -20.36
C ARG A 162 0.19 0.40 -20.34
N ASP A 163 0.13 1.07 -21.49
CA ASP A 163 -0.59 2.34 -21.63
C ASP A 163 -2.09 2.18 -21.37
N THR A 164 -2.70 1.11 -21.90
CA THR A 164 -4.12 0.80 -21.65
C THR A 164 -4.38 0.53 -20.17
N VAL A 165 -3.53 -0.28 -19.51
CA VAL A 165 -3.67 -0.52 -18.06
C VAL A 165 -3.55 0.79 -17.27
N ARG A 166 -2.58 1.63 -17.63
CA ARG A 166 -2.40 2.95 -17.03
C ARG A 166 -3.65 3.81 -17.18
N GLU A 167 -4.21 3.90 -18.38
CA GLU A 167 -5.44 4.67 -18.64
C GLU A 167 -6.62 4.17 -17.80
N MET A 168 -6.78 2.85 -17.67
CA MET A 168 -7.83 2.26 -16.84
C MET A 168 -7.67 2.63 -15.36
N VAL A 169 -6.44 2.56 -14.83
CA VAL A 169 -6.12 2.97 -13.46
C VAL A 169 -6.36 4.47 -13.27
N MET A 170 -5.88 5.31 -14.20
CA MET A 170 -6.06 6.75 -14.10
C MET A 170 -7.53 7.18 -14.18
N ARG A 171 -8.34 6.51 -15.01
CA ARG A 171 -9.79 6.73 -15.08
C ARG A 171 -10.44 6.39 -13.75
N PHE A 172 -10.13 5.22 -13.18
CA PHE A 172 -10.66 4.84 -11.86
C PHE A 172 -10.34 5.93 -10.84
N LEU A 173 -9.07 6.33 -10.73
CA LEU A 173 -8.62 7.30 -9.72
C LEU A 173 -9.21 8.72 -9.91
N LYS A 174 -9.25 9.25 -11.14
CA LYS A 174 -9.64 10.63 -11.41
C LYS A 174 -11.12 10.83 -11.69
N GLU A 175 -11.76 9.81 -12.26
CA GLU A 175 -13.14 9.86 -12.75
C GLU A 175 -13.94 8.64 -12.27
N PRO A 176 -13.97 8.35 -10.95
CA PRO A 176 -14.71 7.21 -10.45
C PRO A 176 -16.19 7.33 -10.82
N THR A 177 -16.81 6.20 -11.14
CA THR A 177 -18.27 6.06 -11.15
C THR A 177 -18.81 6.23 -9.72
N LEU A 178 -20.13 6.43 -9.58
CA LEU A 178 -20.75 6.49 -8.26
C LEU A 178 -20.58 5.18 -7.47
N GLU A 179 -20.65 4.03 -8.14
CA GLU A 179 -20.43 2.73 -7.51
C GLU A 179 -18.98 2.59 -7.03
N GLU A 180 -18.00 2.97 -7.86
CA GLU A 180 -16.59 2.96 -7.47
C GLU A 180 -16.32 3.88 -6.27
N ALA A 181 -16.91 5.08 -6.27
CA ALA A 181 -16.75 6.03 -5.17
C ALA A 181 -17.32 5.50 -3.84
N LYS A 182 -18.41 4.72 -3.90
CA LYS A 182 -19.03 4.09 -2.72
C LYS A 182 -18.16 3.00 -2.11
N TYR A 183 -17.31 2.30 -2.88
CA TYR A 183 -16.35 1.35 -2.30
C TYR A 183 -15.39 2.02 -1.33
N GLY A 184 -15.03 3.29 -1.56
CA GLY A 184 -14.20 4.04 -0.62
C GLY A 184 -14.88 4.36 0.71
N LEU A 185 -16.18 4.04 0.88
CA LEU A 185 -16.85 4.00 2.19
C LEU A 185 -16.75 2.65 2.89
N GLU A 186 -16.47 1.58 2.16
CA GLU A 186 -16.32 0.25 2.76
C GLU A 186 -14.89 0.05 3.20
N VAL A 187 -13.91 0.48 2.40
CA VAL A 187 -12.50 0.16 2.64
C VAL A 187 -11.93 1.02 3.78
N PRO A 188 -11.57 0.40 4.93
CA PRO A 188 -10.92 1.11 6.01
C PRO A 188 -9.44 1.33 5.70
N PHE A 189 -8.92 2.46 6.18
CA PHE A 189 -7.52 2.84 6.10
C PHE A 189 -7.00 3.20 7.49
N ASP A 190 -5.80 2.70 7.78
CA ASP A 190 -5.05 3.08 8.97
C ASP A 190 -4.22 4.32 8.62
N ASN A 191 -4.55 5.44 9.26
CA ASN A 191 -3.81 6.70 9.10
C ASN A 191 -2.69 6.87 10.14
N GLY A 192 -2.37 5.81 10.89
CA GLY A 192 -1.38 5.81 11.96
C GLY A 192 -1.90 6.40 13.28
N SER A 193 -3.21 6.65 13.41
CA SER A 193 -3.83 7.01 14.69
C SER A 193 -4.57 5.80 15.28
N GLU A 194 -4.20 5.41 16.49
CA GLU A 194 -4.72 4.22 17.20
C GLU A 194 -6.25 4.25 17.44
N GLU A 195 -6.94 5.38 17.18
CA GLU A 195 -8.30 5.61 17.67
C GLU A 195 -9.45 5.27 16.70
N ALA A 196 -9.25 5.23 15.37
CA ALA A 196 -10.28 4.72 14.45
C ALA A 196 -9.75 4.48 13.04
N LEU A 197 -10.12 3.34 12.44
CA LEU A 197 -10.03 3.17 10.99
C LEU A 197 -10.93 4.19 10.29
N GLU A 198 -10.37 4.92 9.33
CA GLU A 198 -11.08 5.89 8.52
C GLU A 198 -11.34 5.32 7.13
N ASN A 199 -12.50 5.60 6.55
CA ASN A 199 -12.77 5.14 5.19
C ASN A 199 -12.11 6.09 4.18
N ILE A 200 -11.57 5.56 3.08
CA ILE A 200 -10.71 6.29 2.14
C ILE A 200 -11.40 7.54 1.56
N THR A 201 -12.71 7.47 1.31
CA THR A 201 -13.47 8.62 0.81
C THR A 201 -13.87 9.59 1.93
N TRP A 202 -14.02 9.13 3.17
CA TRP A 202 -14.45 9.92 4.33
C TRP A 202 -15.74 10.76 4.12
N PHE A 203 -16.75 10.22 3.43
CA PHE A 203 -18.02 10.91 3.22
C PHE A 203 -18.93 10.80 4.46
N ASN A 204 -18.75 11.68 5.45
CA ASN A 204 -19.52 11.65 6.70
C ASN A 204 -20.73 12.62 6.66
N GLU A 205 -21.93 12.10 6.38
CA GLU A 205 -23.15 12.92 6.27
C GLU A 205 -23.48 13.73 7.52
N ASN A 206 -23.28 13.16 8.72
CA ASN A 206 -23.57 13.86 9.98
C ASN A 206 -22.67 15.08 10.15
N ARG A 207 -21.40 15.00 9.77
CA ARG A 207 -20.48 16.14 9.80
C ARG A 207 -20.79 17.15 8.72
N ILE A 208 -21.13 16.70 7.51
CA ILE A 208 -21.54 17.57 6.40
C ILE A 208 -22.77 18.40 6.78
N LYS A 209 -23.80 17.75 7.35
CA LYS A 209 -25.02 18.41 7.83
C LYS A 209 -24.74 19.47 8.90
N ASN A 210 -23.67 19.30 9.68
CA ASN A 210 -23.23 20.24 10.70
C ASN A 210 -22.21 21.28 10.18
N GLY A 211 -22.12 21.48 8.87
CA GLY A 211 -21.29 22.52 8.25
C GLY A 211 -19.79 22.19 8.17
N ARG A 212 -19.38 20.95 8.42
CA ARG A 212 -17.96 20.53 8.45
C ARG A 212 -17.48 19.95 7.11
N ILE A 213 -18.00 20.43 5.99
CA ILE A 213 -17.69 19.87 4.66
C ILE A 213 -16.20 19.94 4.30
N LEU A 214 -15.52 21.05 4.63
CA LEU A 214 -14.09 21.22 4.39
C LEU A 214 -13.24 20.23 5.21
N GLU A 215 -13.64 19.98 6.47
CA GLU A 215 -13.00 18.94 7.31
C GLU A 215 -13.14 17.58 6.61
N CYS A 216 -14.34 17.27 6.12
CA CYS A 216 -14.57 16.00 5.44
C CYS A 216 -13.76 15.84 4.16
N TYR A 217 -13.79 16.87 3.32
CA TYR A 217 -13.03 16.88 2.09
C TYR A 217 -11.53 16.75 2.37
N ASN A 218 -10.98 17.47 3.34
CA ASN A 218 -9.55 17.46 3.65
C ASN A 218 -9.06 16.12 4.22
N ARG A 219 -9.90 15.39 4.96
CA ARG A 219 -9.58 14.05 5.47
C ARG A 219 -9.74 12.92 4.46
N SER A 220 -10.53 13.14 3.40
CA SER A 220 -10.66 12.17 2.31
C SER A 220 -9.31 11.92 1.61
N TYR A 221 -8.88 10.68 1.51
CA TYR A 221 -7.72 10.31 0.69
C TYR A 221 -8.07 10.21 -0.79
N TRP A 222 -9.37 10.09 -1.12
CA TRP A 222 -9.84 10.04 -2.49
C TRP A 222 -10.81 11.19 -2.79
N LYS A 223 -10.24 12.37 -3.05
CA LYS A 223 -10.98 13.62 -3.25
C LYS A 223 -12.01 13.51 -4.37
N GLU A 224 -11.69 12.84 -5.45
CA GLU A 224 -12.52 12.68 -6.64
C GLU A 224 -13.73 11.80 -6.36
N ALA A 225 -13.56 10.72 -5.59
CA ALA A 225 -14.68 9.93 -5.08
C ALA A 225 -15.57 10.76 -4.15
N PHE A 226 -14.98 11.58 -3.27
CA PHE A 226 -15.73 12.47 -2.40
C PHE A 226 -16.58 13.48 -3.20
N LEU A 227 -15.98 14.12 -4.20
CA LEU A 227 -16.68 15.07 -5.07
C LEU A 227 -17.78 14.38 -5.89
N ARG A 228 -17.51 13.19 -6.44
CA ARG A 228 -18.52 12.38 -7.14
C ARG A 228 -19.71 12.07 -6.24
N MET A 229 -19.45 11.63 -5.01
CA MET A 229 -20.49 11.36 -4.03
C MET A 229 -21.26 12.61 -3.64
N LEU A 230 -20.56 13.74 -3.44
CA LEU A 230 -21.19 15.00 -3.07
C LEU A 230 -22.15 15.47 -4.17
N ALA A 231 -21.71 15.39 -5.43
CA ALA A 231 -22.49 15.78 -6.60
C ALA A 231 -23.79 14.99 -6.76
N ASP A 232 -23.80 13.72 -6.36
CA ASP A 232 -24.97 12.82 -6.44
C ASP A 232 -25.82 12.80 -5.14
N SER A 233 -25.43 13.59 -4.14
CA SER A 233 -26.12 13.65 -2.85
C SER A 233 -27.09 14.83 -2.75
N GLN A 234 -27.94 14.82 -1.72
CA GLN A 234 -28.75 15.99 -1.32
C GLN A 234 -27.91 17.25 -1.00
N TYR A 235 -26.59 17.11 -0.85
CA TYR A 235 -25.65 18.19 -0.54
C TYR A 235 -24.91 18.73 -1.78
N ALA A 236 -25.32 18.39 -3.00
CA ALA A 236 -24.65 18.82 -4.24
C ALA A 236 -24.39 20.34 -4.32
N GLY A 237 -25.29 21.15 -3.76
CA GLY A 237 -25.13 22.62 -3.68
C GLY A 237 -23.94 23.10 -2.85
N LEU A 238 -23.28 22.22 -2.08
CA LEU A 238 -22.08 22.52 -1.30
C LEU A 238 -20.79 22.42 -2.12
N LEU A 239 -20.81 21.86 -3.34
CA LEU A 239 -19.62 21.73 -4.19
C LEU A 239 -18.88 23.07 -4.39
N LYS A 240 -19.63 24.16 -4.48
CA LYS A 240 -19.11 25.53 -4.63
C LYS A 240 -18.15 25.98 -3.52
N TYR A 241 -18.14 25.30 -2.37
CA TYR A 241 -17.25 25.60 -1.24
C TYR A 241 -15.95 24.78 -1.27
N LEU A 242 -15.81 23.85 -2.22
CA LEU A 242 -14.63 22.97 -2.38
C LEU A 242 -13.86 23.26 -3.67
N SER A 243 -14.35 24.20 -4.49
CA SER A 243 -13.78 24.56 -5.79
C SER A 243 -12.90 25.81 -5.65
N GLU A 244 -11.76 25.67 -4.98
CA GLU A 244 -10.67 26.68 -4.95
C GLU A 244 -9.31 26.01 -5.15
#